data_AF-A0A9P5L6G7-F1
#
_entry.id   AF-A0A9P5L6G7-F1
#
_cell.length_a   1.000
_cell.length_b   1.000
_cell.length_c   1.000
_cell.angle_alpha   90.00
_cell.angle_beta   90.00
_cell.angle_gamma   90.00
#
_symmetry.space_group_name_H-M   'P 1'
#
loop_
_entity.id
_entity.type
_entity.pdbx_description
1 polymer ?
#
loop_
_entity_poly.entity_id
_entity_poly.type
_entity_poly.pdbx_seq_one_letter_code
_entity_poly.pdbx_strand_id
1 'polypeptide(L)'
;MLPRLSTTERTEFGTGPGGCVVYGYPSTGGVLVKEADLLDMLFLSLSRSHESQRSPSVDEEDRFCNLMRQTGAKWWSSREDMLEARLGAREMTEEEEKVLVFGWPTDGVAMNMEEKIQMMREYGATFVEDVTQVEELRESEVCLESY
;
A
#
# COMPACT_ATOMS: atom_id res chain seq x y z
N MET A 1 -17.20 -20.16 0.89
CA MET A 1 -17.63 -18.75 0.81
C MET A 1 -16.80 -18.01 1.85
N LEU A 2 -15.86 -17.16 1.43
CA LEU A 2 -15.10 -16.35 2.38
C LEU A 2 -16.08 -15.37 3.07
N PRO A 3 -15.94 -15.14 4.39
CA PRO A 3 -16.76 -14.14 5.07
C PRO A 3 -16.55 -12.79 4.39
N ARG A 4 -17.64 -11.99 4.28
CA ARG A 4 -17.54 -10.62 3.77
C ARG A 4 -16.52 -9.88 4.63
N LEU A 5 -15.45 -9.42 3.99
CA LEU A 5 -14.42 -8.68 4.71
C LEU A 5 -15.00 -7.36 5.20
N SER A 6 -14.60 -6.96 6.41
CA SER A 6 -15.05 -5.71 7.02
C SER A 6 -14.76 -4.52 6.10
N THR A 7 -15.71 -3.59 5.99
CA THR A 7 -15.52 -2.32 5.26
C THR A 7 -15.18 -1.17 6.19
N THR A 8 -14.69 -1.47 7.40
CA THR A 8 -14.34 -0.46 8.41
C THR A 8 -12.85 -0.25 8.58
N GLU A 9 -12.00 -1.24 8.34
CA GLU A 9 -10.57 -1.08 8.62
C GLU A 9 -9.95 -0.08 7.63
N ARG A 10 -9.10 0.83 8.15
CA ARG A 10 -8.28 1.76 7.36
C ARG A 10 -6.94 1.15 7.03
N THR A 11 -6.31 0.49 7.99
CA THR A 11 -4.94 0.00 7.89
C THR A 11 -4.87 -1.38 8.51
N GLU A 12 -4.18 -2.27 7.83
CA GLU A 12 -3.89 -3.63 8.30
C GLU A 12 -2.38 -3.83 8.23
N PHE A 13 -1.77 -4.21 9.35
CA PHE A 13 -0.34 -4.51 9.40
C PHE A 13 -0.15 -6.01 9.16
N GLY A 14 0.45 -6.37 8.03
CA GLY A 14 0.74 -7.76 7.68
C GLY A 14 2.13 -8.19 8.14
N THR A 15 2.37 -9.50 8.15
CA THR A 15 3.70 -10.12 8.38
C THR A 15 4.49 -10.38 7.09
N GLY A 16 3.94 -10.06 5.92
CA GLY A 16 4.61 -10.23 4.61
C GLY A 16 5.48 -9.03 4.18
N PRO A 17 6.18 -9.09 3.03
CA PRO A 17 7.21 -8.13 2.60
C PRO A 17 6.76 -6.69 2.30
N GLY A 18 5.55 -6.28 2.71
CA GLY A 18 4.89 -5.03 2.29
C GLY A 18 4.40 -4.13 3.43
N GLY A 19 4.82 -4.35 4.67
CA GLY A 19 4.65 -3.43 5.81
C GLY A 19 3.20 -3.18 6.27
N CYS A 20 2.42 -2.41 5.50
CA CYS A 20 1.05 -2.02 5.83
C CYS A 20 0.18 -1.92 4.57
N VAL A 21 -1.05 -2.47 4.63
CA VAL A 21 -2.07 -2.26 3.59
C VAL A 21 -3.06 -1.21 4.07
N VAL A 22 -3.28 -0.19 3.25
CA VAL A 22 -4.23 0.89 3.49
C VAL A 22 -5.44 0.74 2.59
N TYR A 23 -6.64 0.91 3.17
CA TYR A 23 -7.94 0.81 2.53
C TYR A 23 -8.69 2.16 2.58
N GLY A 24 -9.19 2.59 1.42
CA GLY A 24 -10.10 3.72 1.26
C GLY A 24 -11.43 3.30 0.66
N TYR A 25 -12.53 3.90 1.10
CA TYR A 25 -13.90 3.52 0.70
C TYR A 25 -14.62 4.70 0.04
N PRO A 26 -14.38 4.95 -1.25
CA PRO A 26 -15.01 6.06 -1.93
C PRO A 26 -16.54 5.88 -1.99
N SER A 27 -17.28 6.98 -1.93
CA SER A 27 -18.74 7.00 -2.03
C SER A 27 -19.27 6.44 -3.36
N THR A 28 -18.44 6.44 -4.39
CA THR A 28 -18.72 5.82 -5.71
C THR A 28 -18.76 4.28 -5.66
N GLY A 29 -18.36 3.66 -4.55
CA GLY A 29 -18.27 2.22 -4.40
C GLY A 29 -16.90 1.64 -4.78
N GLY A 30 -16.74 0.34 -4.50
CA GLY A 30 -15.44 -0.35 -4.56
C GLY A 30 -14.54 -0.03 -3.37
N VAL A 31 -13.25 -0.35 -3.52
CA VAL A 31 -12.23 -0.11 -2.49
C VAL A 31 -10.93 0.34 -3.13
N LEU A 32 -10.31 1.37 -2.57
CA LEU A 32 -8.92 1.74 -2.90
C LEU A 32 -7.99 0.96 -1.98
N VAL A 33 -6.99 0.31 -2.56
CA VAL A 33 -6.01 -0.50 -1.83
C VAL A 33 -4.61 0.00 -2.17
N LYS A 34 -3.79 0.19 -1.14
CA LYS A 34 -2.40 0.62 -1.26
C LYS A 34 -1.52 -0.19 -0.32
N GLU A 35 -0.46 -0.79 -0.85
CA GLU A 35 0.68 -1.19 -0.03
C GLU A 35 1.47 0.07 0.28
N ALA A 36 1.46 0.47 1.55
CA ALA A 36 1.98 1.76 2.00
C ALA A 36 3.37 1.58 2.62
N ASP A 37 4.33 2.36 2.12
CA ASP A 37 5.61 2.53 2.78
C ASP A 37 5.52 3.59 3.92
N LEU A 38 6.62 3.82 4.64
CA LEU A 38 6.64 4.79 5.74
C LEU A 38 6.31 6.23 5.28
N LEU A 39 6.64 6.59 4.04
CA LEU A 39 6.34 7.92 3.50
C LEU A 39 4.87 8.04 3.13
N ASP A 40 4.27 6.99 2.54
CA ASP A 40 2.84 6.92 2.28
C ASP A 40 2.03 7.09 3.59
N MET A 41 2.45 6.41 4.66
CA MET A 41 1.80 6.52 5.98
C MET A 41 1.90 7.92 6.56
N LEU A 42 3.06 8.58 6.42
CA LEU A 42 3.26 9.95 6.87
C LEU A 42 2.38 10.93 6.07
N PHE A 43 2.37 10.79 4.75
CA PHE A 43 1.60 11.67 3.87
C PHE A 43 0.09 11.54 4.12
N LEU A 44 -0.41 10.31 4.25
CA LEU A 44 -1.81 10.02 4.54
C LEU A 44 -2.21 10.36 6.00
N SER A 45 -1.27 10.87 6.80
CA SER A 45 -1.46 11.18 8.22
C SER A 45 -1.96 9.97 9.03
N LEU A 46 -1.43 8.79 8.70
CA LEU A 46 -1.79 7.51 9.33
C LEU A 46 -0.79 7.13 10.43
N SER A 47 -1.28 6.36 11.41
CA SER A 47 -0.41 5.78 12.42
C SER A 47 0.50 4.72 11.82
N ARG A 48 1.79 4.79 12.16
CA ARG A 48 2.82 3.82 11.73
C ARG A 48 2.86 2.55 12.58
N SER A 49 2.08 2.49 13.66
CA SER A 49 2.26 1.48 14.73
C SER A 49 0.98 0.82 15.22
N HIS A 50 -0.19 1.38 14.89
CA HIS A 50 -1.47 0.82 15.31
C HIS A 50 -2.49 0.97 14.21
N GLU A 51 -3.38 -0.01 14.14
CA GLU A 51 -4.47 -0.03 13.17
C GLU A 51 -5.38 1.18 13.35
N SER A 52 -5.80 1.74 12.24
CA SER A 52 -6.77 2.82 12.14
C SER A 52 -8.07 2.29 11.55
N GLN A 53 -9.17 2.99 11.83
CA GLN A 53 -10.47 2.72 11.24
C GLN A 53 -10.84 3.86 10.29
N ARG A 54 -11.72 3.59 9.33
CA ARG A 54 -12.24 4.60 8.39
C ARG A 54 -12.96 5.74 9.11
N SER A 55 -13.07 6.88 8.45
CA SER A 55 -13.97 7.92 8.95
C SER A 55 -15.44 7.48 8.79
N PRO A 56 -16.32 7.77 9.77
CA PRO A 56 -17.76 7.61 9.59
C PRO A 56 -18.35 8.68 8.66
N SER A 57 -17.64 9.80 8.43
CA SER A 57 -18.05 10.87 7.53
C SER A 57 -17.70 10.53 6.10
N VAL A 58 -18.70 10.47 5.22
CA VAL A 58 -18.52 10.18 3.79
C VAL A 58 -17.62 11.22 3.13
N ASP A 59 -17.78 12.50 3.45
CA ASP A 59 -16.98 13.57 2.83
C ASP A 59 -15.51 13.52 3.26
N GLU A 60 -15.24 13.17 4.53
CA GLU A 60 -13.87 12.96 5.01
C GLU A 60 -13.23 11.74 4.35
N GLU A 61 -14.01 10.67 4.22
CA GLU A 61 -13.58 9.44 3.58
C GLU A 61 -13.24 9.64 2.11
N ASP A 62 -14.07 10.40 1.37
CA ASP A 62 -13.80 10.73 -0.03
C ASP A 62 -12.57 11.63 -0.18
N ARG A 63 -12.35 12.59 0.73
CA ARG A 63 -11.11 13.38 0.75
C ARG A 63 -9.89 12.49 0.96
N PHE A 64 -9.96 11.54 1.90
CA PHE A 64 -8.90 10.56 2.12
C PHE A 64 -8.66 9.68 0.89
N CYS A 65 -9.72 9.24 0.21
CA CYS A 65 -9.62 8.47 -1.03
C CYS A 65 -8.94 9.25 -2.16
N ASN A 66 -9.15 10.56 -2.24
CA ASN A 66 -8.44 11.41 -3.19
C ASN A 66 -6.94 11.49 -2.90
N LEU A 67 -6.54 11.55 -1.62
CA LEU A 67 -5.14 11.45 -1.23
C LEU A 67 -4.56 10.08 -1.60
N MET A 68 -5.27 8.99 -1.34
CA MET A 68 -4.84 7.65 -1.76
C MET A 68 -4.62 7.53 -3.27
N ARG A 69 -5.48 8.14 -4.09
CA ARG A 69 -5.27 8.16 -5.56
C ARG A 69 -3.97 8.88 -5.93
N GLN A 70 -3.62 9.94 -5.20
CA GLN A 70 -2.38 10.69 -5.41
C GLN A 70 -1.15 9.87 -4.99
N THR A 71 -1.25 8.97 -3.99
CA THR A 71 -0.16 8.04 -3.62
C THR A 71 -0.07 6.82 -4.56
N GLY A 72 -0.93 6.73 -5.60
CA GLY A 72 -0.97 5.58 -6.51
C GLY A 72 -1.73 4.37 -5.98
N ALA A 73 -2.69 4.55 -5.05
CA ALA A 73 -3.60 3.49 -4.65
C ALA A 73 -4.45 2.99 -5.82
N LYS A 74 -4.67 1.67 -5.87
CA LYS A 74 -5.43 1.01 -6.93
C LYS A 74 -6.88 0.83 -6.52
N TRP A 75 -7.80 1.05 -7.45
CA TRP A 75 -9.21 0.79 -7.22
C TRP A 75 -9.56 -0.65 -7.59
N TRP A 76 -10.31 -1.30 -6.72
CA TRP A 76 -10.81 -2.66 -6.89
C TRP A 76 -12.32 -2.70 -6.70
N SER A 77 -12.97 -3.64 -7.36
CA SER A 77 -14.43 -3.78 -7.27
C SER A 77 -14.88 -4.21 -5.87
N SER A 78 -14.08 -5.04 -5.19
CA SER A 78 -14.23 -5.37 -3.77
C SER A 78 -12.91 -5.80 -3.14
N ARG A 79 -12.90 -6.01 -1.82
CA ARG A 79 -11.74 -6.59 -1.12
C ARG A 79 -11.52 -8.05 -1.52
N GLU A 80 -12.59 -8.80 -1.76
CA GLU A 80 -12.48 -10.19 -2.25
C GLU A 80 -11.83 -10.25 -3.62
N ASP A 81 -12.22 -9.36 -4.53
CA ASP A 81 -11.63 -9.25 -5.87
C ASP A 81 -10.11 -9.00 -5.82
N MET A 82 -9.67 -8.07 -4.95
CA MET A 82 -8.25 -7.84 -4.67
C MET A 82 -7.56 -9.07 -4.07
N LEU A 83 -8.20 -9.76 -3.13
CA LEU A 83 -7.63 -10.94 -2.47
C LEU A 83 -7.49 -12.11 -3.46
N GLU A 84 -8.49 -12.34 -4.31
CA GLU A 84 -8.44 -13.38 -5.35
C GLU A 84 -7.32 -13.10 -6.36
N ALA A 85 -7.14 -11.84 -6.76
CA ALA A 85 -6.02 -11.44 -7.62
C ALA A 85 -4.67 -11.70 -6.96
N ARG A 86 -4.52 -11.31 -5.68
CA ARG A 86 -3.27 -11.43 -4.93
C ARG A 86 -2.90 -12.86 -4.56
N LEU A 87 -3.90 -13.72 -4.35
CA LEU A 87 -3.72 -15.16 -4.11
C LEU A 87 -3.53 -15.96 -5.42
N GLY A 88 -3.52 -15.30 -6.59
CA GLY A 88 -3.40 -15.96 -7.89
C GLY A 88 -4.62 -16.81 -8.26
N ALA A 89 -5.76 -16.62 -7.58
CA ALA A 89 -7.02 -17.28 -7.91
C ALA A 89 -7.67 -16.71 -9.18
N ARG A 90 -7.25 -15.52 -9.60
CA ARG A 90 -7.51 -14.94 -10.92
C ARG A 90 -6.27 -14.26 -11.48
N GLU A 91 -6.18 -14.15 -12.80
CA GLU A 91 -5.15 -13.33 -13.45
C GLU A 91 -5.39 -11.85 -13.12
N MET A 92 -4.31 -11.13 -12.79
CA MET A 92 -4.32 -9.67 -12.67
C MET A 92 -4.37 -9.06 -14.07
N THR A 93 -5.11 -7.96 -14.23
CA THR A 93 -5.04 -7.21 -15.48
C THR A 93 -3.71 -6.46 -15.61
N GLU A 94 -3.32 -6.07 -16.82
CA GLU A 94 -2.11 -5.28 -17.05
C GLU A 94 -2.15 -3.95 -16.24
N GLU A 95 -3.33 -3.37 -16.07
CA GLU A 95 -3.56 -2.18 -15.24
C GLU A 95 -3.41 -2.47 -13.74
N GLU A 96 -3.85 -3.64 -13.27
CA GLU A 96 -3.69 -4.07 -11.88
C GLU A 96 -2.24 -4.45 -11.55
N GLU A 97 -1.45 -4.84 -12.53
CA GLU A 97 -0.01 -5.12 -12.36
C GLU A 97 0.80 -3.82 -12.29
N LYS A 98 0.47 -2.81 -13.12
CA LYS A 98 1.18 -1.51 -13.17
C LYS A 98 1.28 -0.85 -11.80
N VAL A 99 2.48 -0.81 -11.21
CA VAL A 99 2.75 -0.05 -9.98
C VAL A 99 3.06 1.39 -10.37
N LEU A 100 2.11 2.29 -10.11
CA LEU A 100 2.34 3.73 -10.24
C LEU A 100 2.90 4.26 -8.92
N VAL A 101 4.15 4.71 -8.95
CA VAL A 101 4.80 5.38 -7.83
C VAL A 101 4.82 6.88 -8.12
N PHE A 102 4.01 7.65 -7.40
CA PHE A 102 4.15 9.10 -7.32
C PHE A 102 4.89 9.41 -6.02
N GLY A 103 5.97 10.21 -6.08
CA GLY A 103 6.61 10.72 -4.85
C GLY A 103 6.05 12.10 -4.47
N TRP A 104 6.07 12.41 -3.17
CA TRP A 104 5.34 13.51 -2.53
C TRP A 104 6.19 14.72 -2.16
N PRO A 105 5.91 15.89 -2.75
CA PRO A 105 6.17 17.17 -2.15
C PRO A 105 4.82 17.77 -1.71
N THR A 106 4.88 18.59 -0.67
CA THR A 106 3.74 19.18 0.04
C THR A 106 2.89 20.13 -0.83
N ASP A 107 3.30 20.35 -2.07
CA ASP A 107 2.72 21.18 -3.12
C ASP A 107 2.11 20.38 -4.31
N GLY A 108 2.11 19.05 -4.26
CA GLY A 108 1.40 18.19 -5.22
C GLY A 108 2.11 17.98 -6.56
N VAL A 109 3.42 18.20 -6.63
CA VAL A 109 4.24 17.88 -7.82
C VAL A 109 4.62 16.40 -7.79
N ALA A 110 4.63 15.69 -8.91
CA ALA A 110 5.15 14.31 -8.92
C ALA A 110 6.67 14.33 -8.70
N MET A 111 7.17 13.70 -7.64
CA MET A 111 8.62 13.48 -7.49
C MET A 111 9.09 12.31 -8.34
N ASN A 112 10.30 12.45 -8.87
CA ASN A 112 11.00 11.34 -9.52
C ASN A 112 11.61 10.37 -8.49
N MET A 113 12.11 9.23 -8.97
CA MET A 113 12.68 8.20 -8.10
C MET A 113 13.92 8.66 -7.32
N GLU A 114 14.75 9.56 -7.88
CA GLU A 114 15.93 10.09 -7.17
C GLU A 114 15.52 10.95 -5.98
N GLU A 115 14.53 11.82 -6.17
CA GLU A 115 14.01 12.67 -5.11
C GLU A 115 13.35 11.81 -4.01
N LYS A 116 12.63 10.75 -4.38
CA LYS A 116 12.06 9.79 -3.41
C LYS A 116 13.16 9.06 -2.62
N ILE A 117 14.23 8.62 -3.29
CA ILE A 117 15.40 7.99 -2.63
C ILE A 117 16.05 8.98 -1.64
N GLN A 118 16.19 10.24 -2.03
CA GLN A 118 16.79 11.27 -1.19
C GLN A 118 15.98 11.48 0.10
N MET A 119 14.66 11.60 0.00
CA MET A 119 13.80 11.66 1.19
C MET A 119 13.93 10.40 2.04
N MET A 120 13.87 9.21 1.45
CA MET A 120 13.99 7.95 2.19
C MET A 120 15.31 7.88 2.98
N ARG A 121 16.41 8.39 2.43
CA ARG A 121 17.70 8.50 3.14
C ARG A 121 17.67 9.44 4.33
N GLU A 122 16.95 10.56 4.26
CA GLU A 122 16.76 11.47 5.40
C GLU A 122 16.02 10.79 6.57
N TYR A 123 15.15 9.83 6.27
CA TYR A 123 14.49 8.99 7.27
C TYR A 123 15.34 7.78 7.71
N GLY A 124 16.60 7.69 7.28
CA GLY A 124 17.54 6.64 7.67
C GLY A 124 17.44 5.35 6.84
N ALA A 125 16.72 5.35 5.72
CA ALA A 125 16.65 4.19 4.83
C ALA A 125 17.85 4.15 3.85
N THR A 126 18.30 2.94 3.54
CA THR A 126 19.32 2.70 2.51
C THR A 126 18.64 2.16 1.27
N PHE A 127 18.89 2.78 0.11
CA PHE A 127 18.46 2.26 -1.17
C PHE A 127 19.43 1.20 -1.66
N VAL A 128 18.90 0.06 -2.08
CA VAL A 128 19.63 -1.03 -2.74
C VAL A 128 18.98 -1.30 -4.08
N GLU A 129 19.80 -1.44 -5.13
CA GLU A 129 19.29 -1.77 -6.48
C GLU A 129 18.90 -3.26 -6.59
N ASP A 130 19.56 -4.10 -5.79
CA ASP A 130 19.36 -5.54 -5.77
C ASP A 130 19.06 -5.99 -4.33
N VAL A 131 17.94 -6.70 -4.15
CA VAL A 131 17.48 -7.20 -2.85
C VAL A 131 18.49 -8.13 -2.20
N THR A 132 19.30 -8.83 -3.00
CA THR A 132 20.36 -9.70 -2.49
C THR A 132 21.44 -8.91 -1.76
N GLN A 133 21.55 -7.59 -1.91
CA GLN A 133 22.51 -6.78 -1.15
C GLN A 133 22.10 -6.59 0.32
N VAL A 134 20.87 -6.94 0.69
CA VAL A 134 20.38 -6.89 2.07
C VAL A 134 20.59 -8.26 2.71
N GLU A 135 21.69 -8.39 3.45
CA GLU A 135 22.04 -9.64 4.14
C GLU A 135 20.91 -10.14 5.07
N GLU A 136 20.17 -9.22 5.70
CA GLU A 136 19.02 -9.53 6.58
C GLU A 136 17.83 -10.19 5.84
N LEU A 137 17.68 -9.98 4.53
CA LEU A 137 16.60 -10.59 3.74
C LEU A 137 17.00 -11.92 3.11
N ARG A 138 18.31 -12.24 3.06
CA ARG A 138 18.81 -13.53 2.54
C ARG A 138 18.40 -14.72 3.42
N GLU A 139 18.13 -14.51 4.70
CA GLU A 139 17.69 -15.58 5.60
C GLU A 139 16.26 -16.06 5.33
N SER A 140 15.46 -15.33 4.55
CA SER A 140 14.07 -15.72 4.24
C SER A 140 13.93 -16.70 3.06
N GLU A 141 14.93 -16.82 2.18
CA GLU A 141 14.90 -17.77 1.05
C GLU A 141 15.23 -19.21 1.50
N VAL A 142 15.89 -19.39 2.65
CA VAL A 142 16.27 -20.73 3.14
C VAL A 142 15.07 -21.53 3.70
N CYS A 143 13.93 -20.88 3.95
CA CYS A 143 12.74 -21.54 4.50
C CYS A 143 11.78 -22.14 3.47
N LEU A 144 11.98 -21.96 2.16
CA LEU A 144 11.08 -22.50 1.13
C LEU A 144 11.54 -23.81 0.47
N GLU A 145 12.74 -24.32 0.79
CA GLU A 145 13.24 -25.60 0.25
C GLU A 145 13.21 -26.75 1.27
N SER A 146 12.55 -26.58 2.42
CA SER A 146 12.43 -27.64 3.43
C SER A 146 10.96 -27.93 3.76
N TYR A 147 10.16 -28.36 2.78
CA TYR A 147 8.95 -29.17 3.01
C TYR A 147 8.57 -30.00 1.78
#